data_AF-A0AAQ4F344-F1
#
_entry.id   AF-A0AAQ4F344-F1
#
_cell.length_a   1.000
_cell.length_b   1.000
_cell.length_c   1.000
_cell.angle_alpha   90.00
_cell.angle_beta   90.00
_cell.angle_gamma   90.00
#
_symmetry.space_group_name_H-M   'P 1'
#
loop_
_entity.id
_entity.type
_entity.pdbx_description
1 polymer ?
#
loop_
_entity_poly.entity_id
_entity_poly.type
_entity_poly.pdbx_seq_one_letter_code
_entity_poly.pdbx_strand_id
1 'polypeptide(L)'
;MFVIKMEISVILFSMIIMSLPFCSCVGALRENSCLRNVYSSFITALLLINLVVGLVVFFLPSQIKMLSETFSMELLVHYWDSPDFQRLMDSMQVVSLSCRHNVLNMTDYDAWFQVYTGNCLDSAHRYVRENVTIITGLCLVFVILLAFVQMVTQALLDEMLIIRRIYEKFYERAYDMRAAHEQSEPTAN
;
A
#
# COMPACT_ATOMS: atom_id res chain seq x y z
N MET A 1 -15.39 15.64 19.74
CA MET A 1 -15.12 14.21 20.12
C MET A 1 -14.76 13.37 18.91
N PHE A 2 -15.29 13.70 17.73
CA PHE A 2 -15.05 12.98 16.48
C PHE A 2 -13.59 13.09 16.02
N VAL A 3 -12.98 14.28 16.11
CA VAL A 3 -11.55 14.50 15.80
C VAL A 3 -10.64 13.55 16.58
N ILE A 4 -10.84 13.44 17.89
CA ILE A 4 -10.02 12.56 18.74
C ILE A 4 -10.13 11.09 18.32
N LYS A 5 -11.33 10.65 17.90
CA LYS A 5 -11.53 9.27 17.38
C LYS A 5 -10.80 9.05 16.05
N MET A 6 -10.83 10.04 15.15
CA MET A 6 -10.10 9.99 13.87
C MET A 6 -8.59 10.01 14.06
N GLU A 7 -8.07 10.88 14.93
CA GLU A 7 -6.64 10.95 15.29
C GLU A 7 -6.14 9.61 15.84
N ILE A 8 -6.88 9.02 16.79
CA ILE A 8 -6.55 7.69 17.33
C ILE A 8 -6.56 6.64 16.21
N SER A 9 -7.54 6.68 15.31
CA SER A 9 -7.61 5.75 14.17
C SER A 9 -6.40 5.89 13.24
N VAL A 10 -5.97 7.11 12.90
CA VAL A 10 -4.80 7.38 12.06
C VAL A 10 -3.51 6.92 12.73
N ILE A 11 -3.36 7.15 14.04
CA ILE A 11 -2.21 6.67 14.82
C ILE A 11 -2.15 5.15 14.79
N LEU A 12 -3.28 4.47 15.05
CA LEU A 12 -3.35 3.01 15.02
C LEU A 12 -3.00 2.45 13.64
N PHE A 13 -3.53 3.05 12.58
CA PHE A 13 -3.23 2.65 11.20
C PHE A 13 -1.75 2.84 10.86
N SER A 14 -1.16 3.96 11.26
CA SER A 14 0.26 4.26 11.04
C SER A 14 1.18 3.28 11.77
N MET A 15 0.84 2.90 13.01
CA MET A 15 1.56 1.87 13.76
C MET A 15 1.53 0.51 13.05
N ILE A 16 0.39 0.14 12.46
CA ILE A 16 0.26 -1.09 11.66
C ILE A 16 1.15 -1.00 10.42
N ILE A 17 1.12 0.10 9.67
CA ILE A 17 1.97 0.25 8.47
C ILE A 17 3.45 0.21 8.84
N MET A 18 3.86 0.85 9.94
CA MET A 18 5.25 0.83 10.41
C MET A 18 5.71 -0.58 10.84
N SER A 19 4.77 -1.42 11.28
CA SER A 19 5.09 -2.81 11.63
C SER A 19 5.46 -3.66 10.41
N LEU A 20 4.94 -3.35 9.22
CA LEU A 20 5.21 -4.11 7.99
C LEU A 20 6.70 -4.13 7.58
N PRO A 21 7.41 -2.99 7.46
CA PRO A 21 8.84 -2.98 7.18
C PRO A 21 9.66 -3.56 8.34
N PHE A 22 9.23 -3.39 9.60
CA PHE A 22 9.89 -4.01 10.74
C PHE A 22 9.83 -5.54 10.67
N CYS A 23 8.65 -6.09 10.37
CA CYS A 23 8.46 -7.52 10.15
C CYS A 23 9.27 -8.05 8.95
N SER A 24 9.40 -7.27 7.88
CA SER A 24 10.29 -7.62 6.75
C SER A 24 11.75 -7.77 7.21
N CYS A 25 12.28 -6.78 7.95
CA CYS A 25 13.63 -6.82 8.48
C CYS A 25 13.84 -7.99 9.46
N VAL A 26 12.92 -8.19 10.41
CA VAL A 26 13.02 -9.29 11.39
C VAL A 26 12.86 -10.66 10.72
N GLY A 27 11.97 -10.79 9.74
CA GLY A 27 11.81 -12.00 8.93
C GLY A 27 13.04 -12.30 8.06
N ALA A 28 13.84 -11.28 7.75
CA ALA A 28 15.16 -11.44 7.15
C ALA A 28 16.18 -11.99 8.15
N LEU A 29 16.34 -11.34 9.32
CA LEU A 29 17.35 -11.72 10.30
C LEU A 29 17.07 -13.06 11.03
N ARG A 30 15.80 -13.37 11.33
CA ARG A 30 15.43 -14.59 12.08
C ARG A 30 15.17 -15.80 11.18
N GLU A 31 15.41 -15.69 9.87
CA GLU A 31 15.13 -16.77 8.91
C GLU A 31 13.68 -17.32 8.99
N ASN A 32 12.74 -16.52 9.49
CA ASN A 32 11.37 -16.96 9.71
C ASN A 32 10.56 -16.91 8.42
N SER A 33 10.38 -18.08 7.80
CA SER A 33 9.66 -18.24 6.53
C SER A 33 8.20 -17.82 6.60
N CYS A 34 7.53 -17.95 7.76
CA CYS A 34 6.12 -17.57 7.92
C CYS A 34 5.94 -16.04 7.82
N LEU A 35 6.74 -15.28 8.58
CA LEU A 35 6.66 -13.81 8.61
C LEU A 35 6.95 -13.21 7.23
N ARG A 36 7.91 -13.80 6.51
CA ARG A 36 8.25 -13.33 5.18
C ARG A 36 7.24 -13.70 4.11
N ASN A 37 6.61 -14.88 4.20
CA ASN A 37 5.57 -15.28 3.25
C ASN A 37 4.32 -14.39 3.38
N VAL A 38 3.97 -13.98 4.60
CA VAL A 38 2.88 -13.00 4.83
C VAL A 38 3.22 -11.65 4.19
N TYR A 39 4.44 -11.16 4.37
CA TYR A 39 4.91 -9.91 3.73
C TYR A 39 4.85 -9.99 2.20
N SER A 40 5.40 -11.07 1.63
CA SER A 40 5.39 -11.33 0.19
C SER A 40 3.95 -11.40 -0.37
N SER A 41 3.05 -12.07 0.34
CA SER A 41 1.63 -12.17 -0.05
C SER A 41 0.95 -10.78 -0.04
N PHE A 42 1.25 -9.97 0.97
CA PHE A 42 0.72 -8.62 1.09
C PHE A 42 1.21 -7.71 -0.05
N ILE A 43 2.51 -7.70 -0.36
CA ILE A 43 3.05 -6.92 -1.48
C ILE A 43 2.49 -7.38 -2.82
N THR A 44 2.31 -8.69 -3.01
CA THR A 44 1.70 -9.24 -4.23
C THR A 44 0.25 -8.78 -4.37
N ALA A 45 -0.53 -8.80 -3.28
CA ALA A 45 -1.90 -8.27 -3.29
C ALA A 45 -1.95 -6.77 -3.62
N LEU A 46 -1.05 -5.96 -3.04
CA LEU A 46 -0.94 -4.54 -3.37
C LEU A 46 -0.59 -4.30 -4.83
N LEU A 47 0.30 -5.10 -5.41
CA LEU A 47 0.66 -5.01 -6.83
C LEU A 47 -0.55 -5.29 -7.72
N LEU A 48 -1.32 -6.34 -7.42
CA LEU A 48 -2.54 -6.67 -8.14
C LEU A 48 -3.59 -5.56 -8.03
N ILE A 49 -3.81 -5.02 -6.82
CA ILE A 49 -4.74 -3.91 -6.61
C ILE A 49 -4.31 -2.68 -7.41
N ASN A 50 -3.04 -2.29 -7.36
CA ASN A 50 -2.53 -1.14 -8.12
C ASN A 50 -2.69 -1.35 -9.63
N LEU A 51 -2.47 -2.57 -10.12
CA LEU A 51 -2.66 -2.91 -11.52
C LEU A 51 -4.13 -2.82 -11.93
N VAL A 52 -5.05 -3.36 -11.14
CA VAL A 52 -6.50 -3.26 -11.39
C VAL A 52 -6.96 -1.80 -11.35
N VAL A 53 -6.54 -1.03 -10.34
CA VAL A 53 -6.87 0.40 -10.24
C VAL A 53 -6.33 1.17 -11.44
N GLY A 54 -5.07 0.94 -11.83
CA GLY A 54 -4.46 1.57 -13.01
C GLY A 54 -5.22 1.26 -14.30
N LEU A 55 -5.64 0.00 -14.50
CA LEU A 55 -6.45 -0.40 -15.65
C LEU A 55 -7.83 0.26 -15.64
N VAL A 56 -8.52 0.28 -14.49
CA VAL A 56 -9.83 0.94 -14.37
C VAL A 56 -9.73 2.43 -14.66
N VAL A 57 -8.72 3.11 -14.10
CA VAL A 57 -8.43 4.55 -14.33
C VAL A 57 -8.18 4.84 -15.80
N PHE A 58 -7.47 3.96 -16.50
CA PHE A 58 -7.14 4.16 -17.91
C PHE A 58 -8.31 3.83 -18.85
N PHE A 59 -9.03 2.73 -18.62
CA PHE A 59 -10.03 2.22 -19.57
C PHE A 59 -11.47 2.70 -19.32
N LEU A 60 -11.86 3.01 -18.09
CA LEU A 60 -13.26 3.34 -17.74
C LEU A 60 -13.41 4.68 -17.01
N PRO A 61 -13.04 5.81 -17.62
CA PRO A 61 -13.15 7.12 -16.99
C PRO A 61 -14.61 7.51 -16.68
N SER A 62 -15.58 7.01 -17.44
CA SER A 62 -17.01 7.28 -17.22
C SER A 62 -17.54 6.62 -15.95
N GLN A 63 -17.15 5.38 -15.67
CA GLN A 63 -17.56 4.65 -14.47
C GLN A 63 -16.97 5.29 -13.21
N ILE A 64 -15.72 5.74 -13.29
CA ILE A 64 -15.04 6.44 -12.19
C ILE A 64 -15.76 7.74 -11.86
N LYS A 65 -16.19 8.51 -12.87
CA LYS A 65 -16.95 9.74 -12.63
C LYS A 65 -18.24 9.46 -11.87
N MET A 66 -19.03 8.47 -12.30
CA MET A 66 -20.30 8.10 -11.64
C MET A 66 -20.09 7.59 -10.20
N LEU A 67 -19.09 6.74 -9.99
CA LEU A 67 -18.74 6.23 -8.66
C LEU A 67 -18.29 7.37 -7.74
N SER A 68 -17.48 8.27 -8.28
CA SER A 68 -16.97 9.43 -7.56
C SER A 68 -18.10 10.36 -7.14
N GLU A 69 -19.02 10.70 -8.04
CA GLU A 69 -20.19 11.54 -7.73
C GLU A 69 -21.06 10.91 -6.63
N THR A 70 -21.29 9.59 -6.68
CA THR A 70 -22.06 8.87 -5.66
C THR A 70 -21.38 8.94 -4.29
N PHE A 71 -20.07 8.67 -4.25
CA PHE A 71 -19.27 8.74 -3.01
C PHE A 71 -19.21 10.17 -2.45
N SER A 72 -19.09 11.18 -3.31
CA SER A 72 -19.09 12.57 -2.88
C SER A 72 -20.40 13.01 -2.25
N MET A 73 -21.55 12.52 -2.73
CA MET A 73 -22.84 12.86 -2.12
C MET A 73 -22.94 12.30 -0.70
N GLU A 74 -22.50 11.05 -0.47
CA GLU A 74 -22.46 10.45 0.87
C GLU A 74 -21.51 11.20 1.80
N LEU A 75 -20.32 11.56 1.31
CA LEU A 75 -19.32 12.31 2.05
C LEU A 75 -19.79 13.74 2.37
N LEU A 76 -20.53 14.38 1.46
CA LEU A 76 -21.11 15.71 1.66
C LEU A 76 -22.18 15.68 2.76
N VAL A 77 -23.04 14.66 2.78
CA VAL A 77 -24.03 14.49 3.87
C VAL A 77 -23.32 14.38 5.23
N HIS A 78 -22.24 13.60 5.29
CA HIS A 78 -21.44 13.48 6.52
C HIS A 78 -20.68 14.78 6.87
N TYR A 79 -20.31 15.57 5.86
CA TYR A 79 -19.66 16.86 6.04
C TYR A 79 -20.56 17.90 6.73
N TRP A 80 -21.84 17.96 6.36
CA TRP A 80 -22.78 18.89 6.99
C TRP A 80 -23.18 18.49 8.42
N ASP A 81 -23.06 17.21 8.76
CA ASP A 81 -23.53 16.66 10.03
C ASP A 81 -22.57 16.94 11.20
N SER A 82 -21.27 17.20 10.96
CA SER A 82 -20.30 17.39 12.03
C SER A 82 -19.36 18.60 11.85
N PRO A 83 -19.40 19.60 12.76
CA PRO A 83 -18.53 20.78 12.68
C PRO A 83 -17.04 20.45 12.92
N ASP A 84 -16.76 19.34 13.60
CA ASP A 84 -15.43 18.78 13.81
C ASP A 84 -14.79 18.34 12.47
N PHE A 85 -15.56 17.69 11.59
CA PHE A 85 -15.10 17.24 10.27
C PHE A 85 -14.95 18.42 9.30
N GLN A 86 -15.83 19.42 9.36
CA GLN A 86 -15.70 20.66 8.58
C GLN A 86 -14.35 21.34 8.85
N ARG A 87 -13.99 21.53 10.13
CA ARG A 87 -12.71 22.15 10.50
C ARG A 87 -11.49 21.36 10.03
N LEU A 88 -11.55 20.04 10.05
CA LEU A 88 -10.47 19.16 9.56
C LEU A 88 -10.37 19.19 8.03
N MET A 89 -11.51 19.16 7.33
CA MET A 89 -11.56 19.29 5.88
C MET A 89 -11.09 20.67 5.43
N ASP A 90 -11.52 21.74 6.10
CA ASP A 90 -11.08 23.10 5.82
C ASP A 90 -9.57 23.27 6.06
N SER A 91 -9.02 22.67 7.14
CA SER A 91 -7.58 22.73 7.42
C SER A 91 -6.75 21.96 6.40
N MET A 92 -7.24 20.81 5.93
CA MET A 92 -6.64 20.05 4.82
C MET A 92 -6.85 20.74 3.45
N GLN A 93 -7.96 21.46 3.27
CA GLN A 93 -8.26 22.20 2.03
C GLN A 93 -7.34 23.40 1.82
N VAL A 94 -6.76 23.98 2.88
CA VAL A 94 -5.69 24.99 2.74
C VAL A 94 -4.44 24.39 2.07
N VAL A 95 -4.17 23.09 2.26
CA VAL A 95 -3.06 22.37 1.62
C VAL A 95 -3.40 21.95 0.17
N SER A 96 -4.66 21.62 -0.11
CA SER A 96 -5.14 21.38 -1.49
C SER A 96 -5.60 22.66 -2.18
N LEU A 97 -4.63 23.48 -2.57
CA LEU A 97 -4.78 24.59 -3.53
C LEU A 97 -5.52 24.20 -4.85
N SER A 98 -5.85 22.93 -5.07
CA SER A 98 -6.48 22.37 -6.27
C SER A 98 -7.92 22.83 -6.53
N CYS A 99 -8.73 23.15 -5.51
CA CYS A 99 -10.06 23.75 -5.74
C CYS A 99 -9.99 25.27 -6.00
N ARG A 100 -8.84 25.89 -5.75
CA ARG A 100 -8.56 27.32 -5.95
C ARG A 100 -7.52 27.55 -7.05
N HIS A 101 -7.13 26.50 -7.78
CA HIS A 101 -6.16 26.59 -8.86
C HIS A 101 -6.82 27.34 -10.03
N ASN A 102 -6.16 28.40 -10.53
CA ASN A 102 -6.67 29.34 -11.55
C ASN A 102 -7.83 30.28 -11.18
N VAL A 103 -8.36 30.28 -9.95
CA VAL A 103 -9.43 31.22 -9.56
C VAL A 103 -8.98 32.69 -9.69
N LEU A 104 -7.70 32.99 -9.43
CA LEU A 104 -7.12 34.34 -9.57
C LEU A 104 -6.92 34.77 -11.04
N ASN A 105 -7.02 33.84 -11.99
CA ASN A 105 -6.87 34.09 -13.43
C ASN A 105 -8.21 33.95 -14.18
N MET A 106 -9.31 33.84 -13.44
CA MET A 106 -10.67 33.70 -13.94
C MET A 106 -11.47 34.97 -13.64
N THR A 107 -12.58 35.16 -14.34
CA THR A 107 -13.47 36.30 -14.07
C THR A 107 -14.13 36.12 -12.70
N ASP A 108 -14.47 37.23 -12.03
CA ASP A 108 -15.10 37.19 -10.70
C ASP A 108 -16.36 36.31 -10.66
N TYR A 109 -17.13 36.26 -11.76
CA TYR A 109 -18.32 35.41 -11.86
C TYR A 109 -17.98 33.91 -11.92
N ASP A 110 -17.02 33.52 -12.76
CA ASP A 110 -16.59 32.13 -12.90
C ASP A 110 -15.89 31.64 -11.62
N ALA A 111 -15.11 32.51 -10.99
CA ALA A 111 -14.50 32.29 -9.69
C ALA A 111 -15.55 32.02 -8.61
N TRP A 112 -16.59 32.85 -8.54
CA TRP A 112 -17.66 32.68 -7.57
C TRP A 112 -18.45 31.39 -7.80
N PHE A 113 -18.74 31.06 -9.07
CA PHE A 113 -19.42 29.81 -9.42
C PHE A 113 -18.57 28.56 -9.13
N GLN A 114 -17.25 28.61 -9.35
CA GLN A 114 -16.38 27.47 -9.07
C GLN A 114 -16.18 27.23 -7.56
N VAL A 115 -16.23 28.29 -6.74
CA VAL A 115 -16.11 28.21 -5.27
C VAL A 115 -17.42 27.75 -4.61
N TYR A 116 -18.57 28.24 -5.08
CA TYR A 116 -19.88 27.97 -4.43
C TYR A 116 -20.68 26.83 -5.08
N THR A 117 -20.45 26.55 -6.36
CA THR A 117 -21.21 25.57 -7.15
C THR A 117 -20.31 24.50 -7.78
N GLY A 118 -18.99 24.71 -7.81
CA GLY A 118 -18.02 23.74 -8.30
C GLY A 118 -17.72 22.68 -7.25
N ASN A 119 -18.09 21.43 -7.53
CA ASN A 119 -17.62 20.30 -6.73
C ASN A 119 -16.09 20.21 -6.85
N CYS A 120 -15.37 20.26 -5.72
CA CYS A 120 -13.93 19.98 -5.64
C CYS A 120 -13.55 18.66 -6.34
N LEU A 121 -14.48 17.71 -6.35
CA LEU A 121 -14.33 16.44 -7.04
C LEU A 121 -14.24 16.57 -8.57
N ASP A 122 -14.99 17.48 -9.19
CA ASP A 122 -14.93 17.69 -10.65
C ASP A 122 -13.59 18.36 -11.04
N SER A 123 -13.07 19.24 -10.18
CA SER A 123 -11.73 19.81 -10.34
C SER A 123 -10.64 18.73 -10.22
N ALA A 124 -10.76 17.83 -9.25
CA ALA A 124 -9.85 16.69 -9.11
C ALA A 124 -9.90 15.75 -10.32
N HIS A 125 -11.09 15.42 -10.81
CA HIS A 125 -11.26 14.59 -12.01
C HIS A 125 -10.68 15.27 -13.26
N ARG A 126 -10.82 16.59 -13.40
CA ARG A 126 -10.19 17.35 -14.49
C ARG A 126 -8.67 17.33 -14.39
N TYR A 127 -8.12 17.58 -13.21
CA TYR A 127 -6.68 17.51 -12.97
C TYR A 127 -6.11 16.12 -13.28
N VAL A 128 -6.80 15.06 -12.85
CA VAL A 128 -6.40 13.67 -13.15
C VAL A 128 -6.42 13.40 -14.64
N ARG A 129 -7.40 13.92 -15.38
CA ARG A 129 -7.49 13.76 -16.85
C ARG A 129 -6.38 14.52 -17.57
N GLU A 130 -6.09 15.74 -17.15
CA GLU A 130 -5.03 16.57 -17.75
C GLU A 130 -3.63 16.02 -17.46
N ASN A 131 -3.42 15.46 -16.26
CA ASN A 131 -2.13 14.91 -15.82
C ASN A 131 -2.09 13.37 -15.87
N VAL A 132 -2.99 12.74 -16.64
CA VAL A 132 -3.14 11.28 -16.64
C VAL A 132 -1.83 10.57 -16.99
N THR A 133 -1.03 11.13 -17.90
CA THR A 133 0.27 10.57 -18.30
C THR A 133 1.29 10.58 -17.17
N ILE A 134 1.35 11.66 -16.38
CA ILE A 134 2.24 11.79 -15.22
C ILE A 134 1.79 10.83 -14.12
N ILE A 135 0.48 10.78 -13.85
CA ILE A 135 -0.09 9.92 -12.80
C ILE A 135 0.13 8.45 -13.15
N THR A 136 -0.15 8.05 -14.39
CA THR A 136 0.15 6.69 -14.88
C THR A 136 1.64 6.41 -14.80
N GLY A 137 2.51 7.36 -15.16
CA GLY A 137 3.96 7.22 -15.01
C GLY A 137 4.39 6.94 -13.57
N LEU A 138 3.90 7.74 -12.60
CA LEU A 138 4.19 7.53 -11.17
C LEU A 138 3.66 6.20 -10.66
N CYS A 139 2.46 5.81 -11.09
CA CYS A 139 1.87 4.51 -10.73
C CYS A 139 2.71 3.35 -11.29
N LEU A 140 3.16 3.43 -12.54
CA LEU A 140 4.04 2.43 -13.15
C LEU A 140 5.39 2.35 -12.44
N VAL A 141 6.00 3.50 -12.11
CA VAL A 141 7.24 3.54 -11.32
C VAL A 141 7.04 2.85 -9.97
N PHE A 142 5.93 3.13 -9.28
CA PHE A 142 5.61 2.48 -8.02
C PHE A 142 5.45 0.96 -8.17
N VAL A 143 4.76 0.48 -9.21
CA VAL A 143 4.62 -0.96 -9.51
C VAL A 143 5.98 -1.60 -9.79
N ILE A 144 6.85 -0.94 -10.56
CA ILE A 144 8.20 -1.43 -10.84
C ILE A 144 9.02 -1.51 -9.55
N LEU A 145 8.94 -0.50 -8.68
CA LEU A 145 9.62 -0.51 -7.39
C LEU A 145 9.11 -1.65 -6.50
N LEU A 146 7.79 -1.86 -6.41
CA LEU A 146 7.21 -2.97 -5.66
C LEU A 146 7.66 -4.34 -6.21
N ALA A 147 7.67 -4.50 -7.54
CA ALA A 147 8.12 -5.71 -8.20
C ALA A 147 9.61 -5.98 -7.94
N PHE A 148 10.45 -4.94 -7.97
CA PHE A 148 11.87 -5.05 -7.66
C PHE A 148 12.11 -5.46 -6.20
N VAL A 149 11.44 -4.80 -5.25
CA VAL A 149 11.53 -5.17 -3.81
C VAL A 149 11.11 -6.62 -3.60
N GLN A 150 10.03 -7.06 -4.26
CA GLN A 150 9.56 -8.43 -4.18
C GLN A 150 10.57 -9.42 -4.77
N MET A 151 11.14 -9.11 -5.95
CA MET A 151 12.18 -9.92 -6.59
C MET A 151 13.40 -10.11 -5.70
N VAL A 152 13.91 -9.01 -5.10
CA VAL A 152 15.04 -9.07 -4.16
C VAL A 152 14.68 -9.92 -2.94
N THR A 153 13.47 -9.74 -2.40
CA THR A 153 13.00 -10.50 -1.22
C THR A 153 12.93 -12.00 -1.50
N GLN A 154 12.50 -12.40 -2.71
CA GLN A 154 12.42 -13.79 -3.17
C GLN A 154 13.80 -14.38 -3.47
N ALA A 155 14.69 -13.63 -4.12
CA ALA A 155 16.06 -14.06 -4.37
C ALA A 155 16.81 -14.35 -3.05
N LEU A 156 16.67 -13.45 -2.06
CA LEU A 156 17.23 -13.65 -0.72
C LEU A 156 16.60 -14.85 0.02
N LEU A 157 15.36 -15.21 -0.28
CA LEU A 157 14.71 -16.38 0.30
C LEU A 157 15.25 -17.69 -0.27
N ASP A 158 15.36 -17.74 -1.59
CA ASP A 158 15.79 -18.94 -2.29
C ASP A 158 17.20 -19.33 -1.84
N GLU A 159 18.09 -18.36 -1.66
CA GLU A 159 19.44 -18.60 -1.12
C GLU A 159 19.39 -19.22 0.28
N MET A 160 18.61 -18.67 1.21
CA MET A 160 18.49 -19.22 2.57
C MET A 160 17.89 -20.64 2.57
N LEU A 161 16.87 -20.90 1.74
CA LEU A 161 16.25 -22.24 1.64
C LEU A 161 17.19 -23.27 1.01
N ILE A 162 18.06 -22.87 0.08
CA ILE A 162 19.09 -23.74 -0.49
C ILE A 162 20.09 -24.12 0.59
N ILE A 163 20.61 -23.13 1.34
CA ILE A 163 21.59 -23.38 2.42
C ILE A 163 21.01 -24.30 3.48
N ARG A 164 19.77 -24.04 3.93
CA ARG A 164 19.09 -24.90 4.91
C ARG A 164 18.92 -26.34 4.40
N ARG A 165 18.51 -26.52 3.15
CA ARG A 165 18.38 -27.86 2.55
C ARG A 165 19.72 -28.59 2.45
N ILE A 166 20.81 -27.88 2.14
CA ILE A 166 22.16 -28.45 2.12
C ILE A 166 22.57 -28.86 3.53
N TYR A 167 22.33 -28.00 4.52
CA TYR A 167 22.66 -28.27 5.91
C TYR A 167 21.87 -29.47 6.46
N GLU A 168 20.56 -29.56 6.22
CA GLU A 168 19.75 -30.72 6.62
C GLU A 168 20.24 -32.02 5.95
N LYS A 169 20.52 -32.01 4.65
CA LYS A 169 21.10 -33.18 3.95
C LYS A 169 22.48 -33.59 4.47
N PHE A 170 23.28 -32.62 4.90
CA PHE A 170 24.58 -32.90 5.49
C PHE A 170 24.41 -33.49 6.89
N TYR A 171 23.49 -32.95 7.68
CA TYR A 171 23.18 -33.42 9.03
C TYR A 171 22.61 -34.85 9.02
N GLU A 172 21.66 -35.16 8.13
CA GLU A 172 21.14 -36.53 7.96
C GLU A 172 22.26 -37.52 7.62
N ARG A 173 23.12 -37.19 6.64
CA ARG A 173 24.26 -38.06 6.29
C ARG A 173 25.23 -38.27 7.45
N ALA A 174 25.51 -37.23 8.23
CA ALA A 174 26.39 -37.34 9.40
C ALA A 174 25.76 -38.20 10.51
N TYR A 175 24.44 -38.12 10.68
CA TYR A 175 23.69 -38.93 11.63
C TYR A 175 23.70 -40.42 11.22
N ASP A 176 23.42 -40.73 9.96
CA ASP A 176 23.43 -42.10 9.44
C ASP A 176 24.81 -42.77 9.58
N MET A 177 25.89 -42.02 9.31
CA MET A 177 27.26 -42.52 9.52
C MET A 177 27.54 -42.84 11.00
N ARG A 178 27.07 -42.02 11.95
CA ARG A 178 27.22 -42.33 13.38
C ARG A 178 26.40 -43.53 13.80
N ALA A 179 25.15 -43.65 13.34
CA ALA A 179 24.31 -44.79 13.64
C ALA A 179 24.93 -46.11 13.14
N ALA A 180 25.54 -46.09 11.94
CA ALA A 180 26.26 -47.25 11.40
C ALA A 180 27.49 -47.63 12.25
N HIS A 181 28.21 -46.65 12.81
CA HIS A 181 29.33 -46.91 13.72
C HIS A 181 28.88 -47.53 15.04
N GLU A 182 27.79 -47.05 15.64
CA GLU A 182 27.26 -47.57 16.91
C GLU A 182 26.73 -49.01 16.78
N GLN A 183 26.18 -49.38 15.62
CA GLN A 183 25.81 -50.77 15.32
C GLN A 183 27.01 -51.71 15.14
N SER A 184 28.18 -51.16 14.81
CA SER A 184 29.42 -51.92 14.57
C SER A 184 30.24 -52.14 15.84
N GLU A 185 29.92 -51.45 16.94
CA GLU A 185 30.58 -51.62 18.22
C GLU A 185 29.94 -52.82 18.95
N PRO A 186 30.66 -53.94 19.13
CA PRO A 186 30.13 -55.08 19.85
C PRO A 186 29.85 -54.66 21.29
N THR A 187 28.63 -54.86 21.77
CA THR A 187 28.26 -54.70 23.18
C THR A 187 29.19 -55.55 24.03
N ALA A 188 30.25 -54.93 24.56
CA ALA A 188 31.14 -55.54 25.53
C ALA A 188 30.37 -55.66 26.85
N ASN A 189 29.97 -56.91 27.14
CA ASN A 189 29.57 -57.41 28.45
C ASN A 189 30.60 -57.05 29.54
#